data_AF-A0A8J4T3H5-F1
#
_entry.id   AF-A0A8J4T3H5-F1
#
_cell.length_a   1.000
_cell.length_b   1.000
_cell.length_c   1.000
_cell.angle_alpha   90.00
_cell.angle_beta   90.00
_cell.angle_gamma   90.00
#
_symmetry.space_group_name_H-M   'P 1'
#
loop_
_entity.id
_entity.type
_entity.pdbx_description
1 polymer ?
#
loop_
_entity_poly.entity_id
_entity_poly.type
_entity_poly.pdbx_seq_one_letter_code
_entity_poly.pdbx_strand_id
1 'polypeptide(L)'
;MGTSLQVLPFAALIYRVGNDVPRLYLNRECSPDAETGFIPFFMRFMVAGFRRSRFRWGETNNWRDVFVQGNCDESVLKLADLLGWKEELLAMKNTTDAHLSATETNTPSSGQ
;
A
#
# COMPACT_ATOMS: atom_id res chain seq x y z
N MET A 1 0.24 0.18 0.19
CA MET A 1 0.92 0.67 -1.03
C MET A 1 1.30 -0.53 -1.89
N GLY A 2 1.38 -0.39 -3.22
CA GLY A 2 1.89 -1.44 -4.10
C GLY A 2 1.12 -2.76 -4.10
N THR A 3 -0.21 -2.73 -3.97
CA THR A 3 -1.05 -3.95 -3.85
C THR A 3 -2.35 -3.78 -4.61
N SER A 4 -2.79 -4.79 -5.37
CA SER A 4 -4.07 -4.75 -6.08
C SER A 4 -5.30 -4.94 -5.18
N LEU A 5 -5.11 -5.26 -3.89
CA LEU A 5 -6.20 -5.52 -2.93
C LEU A 5 -7.23 -6.56 -3.44
N GLN A 6 -6.78 -7.60 -4.12
CA GLN A 6 -7.65 -8.67 -4.64
C GLN A 6 -7.68 -9.92 -3.75
N VAL A 7 -6.64 -10.14 -2.94
CA VAL A 7 -6.48 -11.38 -2.17
C VAL A 7 -7.07 -11.22 -0.77
N LEU A 8 -8.08 -12.01 -0.45
CA LEU A 8 -8.62 -12.15 0.90
C LEU A 8 -7.75 -13.12 1.73
N PRO A 9 -7.66 -12.93 3.07
CA PRO A 9 -8.36 -11.91 3.86
C PRO A 9 -7.69 -10.51 3.84
N PHE A 10 -6.48 -10.38 3.28
CA PHE A 10 -5.68 -9.15 3.33
C PHE A 10 -6.40 -7.92 2.78
N ALA A 11 -7.05 -8.05 1.63
CA ALA A 11 -7.81 -6.97 1.00
C ALA A 11 -8.94 -6.41 1.88
N ALA A 12 -9.48 -7.22 2.80
CA ALA A 12 -10.55 -6.78 3.69
C ALA A 12 -10.07 -5.93 4.88
N LEU A 13 -8.76 -5.80 5.10
CA LEU A 13 -8.22 -4.98 6.19
C LEU A 13 -8.57 -3.49 6.05
N ILE A 14 -8.76 -2.99 4.83
CA ILE A 14 -9.13 -1.59 4.58
C ILE A 14 -10.49 -1.21 5.18
N TYR A 15 -11.33 -2.20 5.51
CA TYR A 15 -12.65 -2.00 6.11
C TYR A 15 -12.61 -1.94 7.64
N ARG A 16 -11.49 -2.33 8.27
CA ARG A 16 -11.36 -2.37 9.74
C ARG A 16 -10.97 -1.04 10.36
N VAL A 17 -10.46 -0.09 9.59
CA VAL A 17 -10.06 1.21 10.13
C VAL A 17 -11.28 2.04 10.57
N GLY A 18 -11.06 2.95 11.53
CA GLY A 18 -12.09 3.86 12.03
C GLY A 18 -12.71 4.71 10.91
N ASN A 19 -13.91 5.25 11.16
CA ASN A 19 -14.59 6.12 10.19
C ASN A 19 -13.81 7.42 9.96
N ASP A 20 -13.03 7.83 10.95
CA ASP A 20 -12.32 9.12 10.92
C ASP A 20 -10.85 9.03 10.53
N VAL A 21 -10.39 7.84 10.11
CA VAL A 21 -8.98 7.59 9.77
C VAL A 21 -8.74 7.90 8.30
N PRO A 22 -7.92 8.92 7.95
CA PRO A 22 -7.51 9.15 6.57
C PRO A 22 -6.79 7.93 5.99
N ARG A 23 -7.05 7.61 4.73
CA ARG A 23 -6.40 6.51 4.01
C ARG A 23 -5.74 7.04 2.75
N LEU A 24 -4.43 6.82 2.66
CA LEU A 24 -3.63 7.14 1.49
C LEU A 24 -3.28 5.85 0.75
N TYR A 25 -3.65 5.78 -0.53
CA TYR A 25 -3.35 4.64 -1.38
C TYR A 25 -2.37 5.06 -2.47
N LEU A 26 -1.12 4.61 -2.36
CA LEU A 26 -0.06 4.82 -3.33
C LEU A 26 0.04 3.56 -4.20
N ASN A 27 -0.38 3.66 -5.47
CA ASN A 27 -0.32 2.54 -6.39
C ASN A 27 -0.40 2.99 -7.86
N ARG A 28 0.03 2.14 -8.80
CA ARG A 28 -0.06 2.44 -10.24
C ARG A 28 -1.49 2.45 -10.75
N GLU A 29 -2.32 1.59 -10.17
CA GLU A 29 -3.69 1.38 -10.61
C GLU A 29 -4.63 1.47 -9.41
N CYS A 30 -5.83 1.99 -9.68
CA CYS A 30 -6.93 1.93 -8.76
C CYS A 30 -7.41 0.48 -8.68
N SER A 31 -7.50 -0.09 -7.47
CA SER A 31 -8.16 -1.37 -7.28
C SER A 31 -9.65 -1.20 -7.56
N PRO A 32 -10.22 -1.82 -8.61
CA PRO A 32 -11.68 -1.93 -8.68
C PRO A 32 -12.12 -2.70 -7.44
N ASP A 33 -13.23 -2.30 -6.81
CA ASP A 33 -13.83 -3.14 -5.78
C ASP A 33 -14.13 -4.51 -6.42
N ALA A 34 -13.29 -5.48 -6.09
CA ALA A 34 -13.39 -6.81 -6.66
C ALA A 34 -14.67 -7.48 -6.15
N GLU A 35 -15.66 -7.43 -7.03
CA GLU A 35 -16.61 -8.47 -7.41
C GLU A 35 -17.72 -8.91 -6.45
N THR A 36 -18.89 -8.95 -7.08
CA THR A 36 -20.15 -9.57 -6.70
C THR A 36 -20.03 -11.09 -6.54
N GLY A 37 -20.38 -11.62 -5.37
CA GLY A 37 -20.46 -13.07 -5.13
C GLY A 37 -20.62 -13.42 -3.65
N PHE A 38 -21.16 -14.60 -3.36
CA PHE A 38 -21.45 -15.04 -1.99
C PHE A 38 -20.18 -15.27 -1.14
N ILE A 39 -19.13 -15.88 -1.71
CA ILE A 39 -17.88 -16.18 -0.97
C ILE A 39 -17.06 -14.92 -0.64
N PRO A 40 -16.82 -13.99 -1.58
CA PRO A 40 -16.17 -12.71 -1.26
C PRO A 40 -16.99 -11.90 -0.24
N PHE A 41 -18.32 -11.91 -0.35
CA PHE A 41 -19.22 -11.28 0.62
C PHE A 41 -19.07 -11.89 2.01
N PHE A 42 -19.12 -13.22 2.13
CA PHE A 42 -19.02 -13.93 3.40
C PHE A 42 -17.66 -13.68 4.08
N MET A 43 -16.55 -13.82 3.35
CA MET A 43 -15.23 -13.53 3.90
C MET A 43 -15.08 -12.06 4.30
N ARG A 44 -15.58 -11.12 3.49
CA ARG A 44 -15.56 -9.69 3.84
C ARG A 44 -16.39 -9.41 5.07
N PHE A 45 -17.53 -10.08 5.25
CA PHE A 45 -18.33 -10.00 6.48
C PHE A 45 -17.59 -10.56 7.70
N MET A 46 -16.91 -11.71 7.58
CA MET A 46 -16.11 -12.25 8.68
C MET A 46 -14.97 -11.31 9.09
N VAL A 47 -14.32 -10.64 8.13
CA VAL A 47 -13.22 -9.73 8.43
C VAL A 47 -13.74 -8.36 8.89
N ALA A 48 -14.68 -7.76 8.19
CA ALA A 48 -15.10 -6.36 8.41
C ALA A 48 -16.37 -6.20 9.27
N GLY A 49 -17.10 -7.27 9.55
CA GLY A 49 -18.44 -7.21 10.15
C GLY A 49 -19.38 -6.36 9.31
N PHE A 50 -20.13 -5.47 9.98
CA PHE A 50 -21.00 -4.49 9.33
C PHE A 50 -20.26 -3.22 8.87
N ARG A 51 -18.95 -3.11 9.09
CA ARG A 51 -18.18 -1.92 8.70
C ARG A 51 -17.94 -1.96 7.18
N ARG A 52 -18.60 -1.06 6.46
CA ARG A 52 -18.53 -0.96 5.00
C ARG A 52 -18.00 0.40 4.56
N SER A 53 -16.73 0.68 4.82
CA SER A 53 -16.07 1.83 4.20
C SER A 53 -15.16 1.36 3.07
N ARG A 54 -15.73 1.21 1.87
CA ARG A 54 -14.95 1.16 0.61
C ARG A 54 -14.16 2.45 0.42
N PHE A 55 -13.18 2.44 -0.48
CA PHE A 55 -12.56 3.68 -0.90
C PHE A 55 -13.59 4.52 -1.67
N ARG A 56 -13.63 5.82 -1.37
CA ARG A 56 -14.58 6.78 -1.96
C ARG A 56 -13.93 7.70 -3.01
N TRP A 57 -12.93 7.22 -3.73
CA TRP A 57 -12.24 8.05 -4.72
C TRP A 57 -13.22 8.56 -5.79
N GLY A 58 -13.22 9.87 -6.05
CA GLY A 58 -14.13 10.50 -7.00
C GLY A 58 -15.57 10.74 -6.51
N GLU A 59 -15.93 10.27 -5.31
CA GLU A 59 -17.24 10.56 -4.72
C GLU A 59 -17.28 11.98 -4.10
N THR A 60 -18.40 12.69 -4.23
CA THR A 60 -18.56 14.07 -3.74
C THR A 60 -18.50 14.20 -2.21
N ASN A 61 -18.82 13.13 -1.49
CA ASN A 61 -18.76 13.05 -0.02
C ASN A 61 -17.43 12.44 0.49
N ASN A 62 -16.43 12.31 -0.39
CA ASN A 62 -15.13 11.83 0.02
C ASN A 62 -14.35 12.90 0.76
N TRP A 63 -13.93 12.58 1.98
CA TRP A 63 -13.18 13.47 2.83
C TRP A 63 -11.88 12.85 3.36
N ARG A 64 -11.69 11.52 3.20
CA ARG A 64 -10.63 10.77 3.88
C ARG A 64 -9.79 9.88 2.98
N ASP A 65 -10.22 9.61 1.75
CA ASP A 65 -9.55 8.65 0.87
C ASP A 65 -8.83 9.36 -0.26
N VAL A 66 -7.51 9.21 -0.32
CA VAL A 66 -6.67 9.80 -1.37
C VAL A 66 -6.01 8.69 -2.16
N PHE A 67 -6.14 8.73 -3.48
CA PHE A 67 -5.41 7.87 -4.40
C PHE A 67 -4.32 8.69 -5.09
N VAL A 68 -3.08 8.27 -4.94
CA VAL A 68 -1.94 8.82 -5.70
C VAL A 68 -1.55 7.78 -6.73
N GLN A 69 -1.93 8.06 -7.98
CA GLN A 69 -1.65 7.18 -9.09
C GLN A 69 -0.18 7.34 -9.54
N GLY A 70 0.57 6.25 -9.55
CA GLY A 70 1.94 6.26 -10.07
C GLY A 70 2.85 5.19 -9.48
N ASN A 71 4.15 5.33 -9.72
CA ASN A 71 5.16 4.49 -9.08
C ASN A 71 5.13 4.71 -7.55
N CYS A 72 5.21 3.62 -6.80
CA CYS A 72 5.17 3.66 -5.34
C CYS A 72 6.37 4.43 -4.76
N ASP A 73 7.57 4.19 -5.28
CA ASP A 73 8.80 4.80 -4.77
C ASP A 73 8.81 6.30 -5.00
N GLU A 74 8.43 6.75 -6.19
CA GLU A 74 8.28 8.18 -6.52
C GLU A 74 7.24 8.85 -5.62
N SER A 75 6.12 8.18 -5.35
CA SER A 75 5.06 8.69 -4.49
C SER A 75 5.52 8.80 -3.03
N VAL A 76 6.27 7.81 -2.53
CA VAL A 76 6.85 7.83 -1.18
C VAL A 76 7.91 8.92 -1.07
N LEU A 77 8.77 9.09 -2.08
CA LEU A 77 9.76 10.17 -2.12
C LEU A 77 9.10 11.55 -2.11
N LYS A 78 8.02 11.74 -2.89
CA LYS A 78 7.25 12.99 -2.87
C LYS A 78 6.61 13.25 -1.51
N LEU A 79 6.05 12.22 -0.87
CA LEU A 79 5.50 12.34 0.48
C LEU A 79 6.59 12.70 1.50
N ALA A 80 7.76 12.05 1.42
CA ALA A 80 8.90 12.35 2.27
C ALA A 80 9.41 13.79 2.07
N ASP A 81 9.42 14.29 0.84
CA ASP A 81 9.77 15.68 0.52
C ASP A 81 8.84 16.67 1.23
N LEU A 82 7.52 16.45 1.12
CA LEU A 82 6.51 17.27 1.79
C LEU A 82 6.62 17.26 3.32
N LEU A 83 7.15 16.18 3.90
CA LEU A 83 7.37 16.04 5.35
C LEU A 83 8.77 16.51 5.79
N GLY A 84 9.67 16.85 4.86
CA GLY A 84 11.05 17.21 5.15
C GLY A 84 11.96 16.01 5.48
N TRP A 85 11.57 14.79 5.13
CA TRP A 85 12.28 13.53 5.43
C TRP A 85 13.04 12.96 4.23
N LYS A 86 13.00 13.61 3.07
CA LYS A 86 13.55 13.07 1.83
C LYS A 86 15.02 12.70 1.91
N GLU A 87 15.84 13.62 2.42
CA GLU A 87 17.30 13.40 2.52
C GLU A 87 17.63 12.28 3.50
N GLU A 88 16.93 12.22 4.64
CA GLU A 88 17.08 11.15 5.63
C GLU A 88 16.70 9.78 5.04
N LEU A 89 15.57 9.71 4.33
CA LEU A 89 15.10 8.50 3.68
C LEU A 89 16.09 8.00 2.60
N LEU A 90 16.61 8.91 1.77
CA LEU A 90 17.60 8.59 0.75
C LEU A 90 18.93 8.14 1.36
N ALA A 91 19.37 8.78 2.44
CA ALA A 91 20.57 8.37 3.17
C ALA A 91 20.43 6.94 3.70
N MET A 92 19.32 6.63 4.38
CA MET A 92 19.03 5.26 4.88
C MET A 92 19.04 4.24 3.74
N LYS A 93 18.35 4.53 2.64
CA LYS A 93 18.31 3.65 1.46
C LYS A 93 19.72 3.39 0.92
N ASN A 94 20.49 4.44 0.66
CA ASN A 94 21.83 4.33 0.07
C ASN A 94 22.79 3.54 0.98
N THR A 95 22.71 3.74 2.30
CA THR A 95 23.49 2.96 3.27
C THR A 95 23.13 1.47 3.22
N THR A 96 21.83 1.15 3.19
CA THR A 96 21.36 -0.24 3.07
C THR A 96 21.78 -0.88 1.74
N ASP A 97 21.62 -0.18 0.62
CA ASP A 97 21.99 -0.66 -0.72
C ASP A 97 23.52 -0.94 -0.81
N ALA A 98 24.34 -0.09 -0.20
CA ALA A 98 25.79 -0.30 -0.11
C ALA A 98 26.13 -1.56 0.72
N HIS A 99 25.43 -1.79 1.82
CA HIS A 99 25.63 -3.00 2.64
C HIS A 99 25.20 -4.28 1.90
N LEU A 100 24.08 -4.25 1.20
CA LEU A 100 23.57 -5.38 0.42
C LEU A 100 24.52 -5.73 -0.73
N SER A 101 24.96 -4.74 -1.50
CA SER A 101 25.91 -4.96 -2.60
C SER A 101 27.25 -5.52 -2.11
N ALA A 102 27.77 -5.06 -0.97
CA ALA A 102 28.96 -5.64 -0.35
C ALA A 102 28.75 -7.09 0.12
N THR A 103 27.56 -7.44 0.59
CA THR A 103 27.23 -8.81 1.02
C THR A 103 27.13 -9.77 -0.17
N GLU A 104 26.55 -9.32 -1.28
CA GLU A 104 26.46 -10.08 -2.53
C GLU A 104 27.85 -10.42 -3.11
N THR A 105 28.80 -9.46 -3.07
CA THR A 105 30.17 -9.70 -3.54
C THR A 105 30.97 -10.69 -2.70
N ASN A 106 30.59 -10.91 -1.45
CA ASN A 106 31.29 -11.78 -0.51
C ASN A 106 30.67 -13.19 -0.40
N THR A 107 29.57 -13.46 -1.09
CA THR A 107 28.98 -14.80 -1.15
C THR A 107 29.78 -15.61 -2.17
N PRO A 108 30.52 -16.67 -1.77
CA PRO A 108 31.22 -17.52 -2.72
C PRO A 108 30.18 -18.13 -3.65
N SER A 109 30.42 -18.11 -4.97
CA SER A 109 29.56 -18.87 -5.89
C SER A 109 29.62 -20.33 -5.47
N SER A 110 28.58 -20.84 -4.82
CA SER A 110 28.36 -22.27 -4.68
C SER A 110 28.06 -22.80 -6.08
N GLY A 111 29.13 -23.11 -6.83
CA GLY A 111 29.02 -23.84 -8.07
C GLY A 111 28.45 -25.22 -7.77
N GLN A 112 27.29 -25.50 -8.36
CA GLN A 112 26.90 -26.80 -8.90
C GLN A 112 26.10 -26.56 -10.17
#